data_AF-A0A972V6M0-F1
#
_entry.id   AF-A0A972V6M0-F1
#
_cell.length_a   1.000
_cell.length_b   1.000
_cell.length_c   1.000
_cell.angle_alpha   90.00
_cell.angle_beta   90.00
_cell.angle_gamma   90.00
#
_symmetry.space_group_name_H-M   'P 1'
#
loop_
_entity.id
_entity.type
_entity.pdbx_description
1 polymer ?
#
loop_
_entity_poly.entity_id
_entity_poly.type
_entity_poly.pdbx_seq_one_letter_code
_entity_poly.pdbx_strand_id
1 'polypeptide(L)'
;FEFSSCGISARWSWDGETACAAMWNPEGDMGDVEAWEALEPNLFLARKIRPNTGGLGKRRGGSGFESVRLIYGTDSQIIYHGREGHVFPTTGLFGGYPGATGYRHSIKGTDMEKRIAGKLPYPIGDYDSENSGMSANVSGTHLRDQRMYHFPDPHREYDVTLNVLAGGHGLGDLLERDPESVADDINGDYILPRFADCHGVVVKQGEDGTWTADAQGTRRRREEIRQERLARCVSVEDWMKSQKSRVENQEFIEPVRNMYRDSADLSPSWNDDYKAFWGLDDDWTP
;
A
#
# COMPACT_ATOMS: atom_id res chain seq x y z
N PHE A 1 -10.86 -1.34 -16.15
CA PHE A 1 -9.48 -1.85 -16.21
C PHE A 1 -8.46 -0.82 -15.71
N GLU A 2 -8.79 -0.02 -14.69
CA GLU A 2 -7.84 0.95 -14.11
C GLU A 2 -6.53 0.33 -13.61
N PHE A 3 -6.57 -0.93 -13.18
CA PHE A 3 -5.42 -1.68 -12.69
C PHE A 3 -4.38 -2.04 -13.76
N SER A 4 -4.62 -1.72 -15.04
CA SER A 4 -3.62 -1.79 -16.12
C SER A 4 -2.47 -0.77 -15.91
N SER A 5 -2.69 0.25 -15.07
CA SER A 5 -1.80 1.40 -14.90
C SER A 5 -1.37 1.54 -13.44
N CYS A 6 -0.84 0.48 -12.84
CA CYS A 6 -0.29 0.54 -11.48
C CYS A 6 1.07 1.26 -11.46
N GLY A 7 1.55 1.59 -10.27
CA GLY A 7 2.92 2.06 -10.11
C GLY A 7 3.93 0.93 -10.38
N ILE A 8 4.99 1.21 -11.12
CA ILE A 8 6.08 0.23 -11.35
C ILE A 8 7.20 0.40 -10.32
N SER A 9 7.96 -0.66 -10.08
CA SER A 9 9.04 -0.64 -9.09
C SER A 9 10.19 0.29 -9.47
N ALA A 10 10.91 0.74 -8.45
CA ALA A 10 12.12 1.51 -8.61
C ALA A 10 13.17 0.78 -9.45
N ARG A 11 13.94 1.57 -10.20
CA ARG A 11 15.07 1.11 -11.01
C ARG A 11 16.36 1.47 -10.30
N TRP A 12 17.47 0.90 -10.74
CA TRP A 12 18.79 1.25 -10.19
C TRP A 12 19.07 2.76 -10.28
N SER A 13 18.75 3.36 -11.44
CA SER A 13 19.08 4.76 -11.72
C SER A 13 17.95 5.75 -11.42
N TRP A 14 16.69 5.29 -11.35
CA TRP A 14 15.51 6.16 -11.29
C TRP A 14 14.44 5.60 -10.35
N ASP A 15 13.59 6.50 -9.86
CA ASP A 15 12.34 6.11 -9.22
C ASP A 15 11.44 5.32 -10.19
N GLY A 16 10.48 4.60 -9.63
CA GLY A 16 9.47 3.90 -10.39
C GLY A 16 8.45 4.88 -10.97
N GLU A 17 7.89 4.52 -12.13
CA GLU A 17 6.88 5.33 -12.80
C GLU A 17 5.52 5.20 -12.12
N THR A 18 4.87 6.33 -11.84
CA THR A 18 3.56 6.39 -11.18
C THR A 18 2.45 6.10 -12.18
N ALA A 19 1.44 5.33 -11.76
CA ALA A 19 0.23 5.06 -12.53
C ALA A 19 0.48 4.68 -14.00
N CYS A 20 1.39 3.73 -14.24
CA CYS A 20 2.04 3.55 -15.54
C CYS A 20 1.70 2.24 -16.24
N ALA A 21 1.81 1.10 -15.57
CA ALA A 21 1.76 -0.20 -16.25
C ALA A 21 1.34 -1.35 -15.34
N ALA A 22 1.13 -2.52 -15.95
CA ALA A 22 0.93 -3.78 -15.25
C ALA A 22 1.94 -4.83 -15.73
N MET A 23 2.26 -5.81 -14.88
CA MET A 23 3.20 -6.89 -15.19
C MET A 23 2.90 -7.62 -16.50
N TRP A 24 1.62 -7.81 -16.82
CA TRP A 24 1.14 -8.60 -17.95
C TRP A 24 0.91 -7.74 -19.22
N ASN A 25 0.91 -6.42 -19.10
CA ASN A 25 0.87 -5.50 -20.24
C ASN A 25 1.63 -4.20 -19.89
N PRO A 26 2.82 -3.96 -20.47
CA PRO A 26 3.60 -2.76 -20.21
C PRO A 26 2.99 -1.49 -20.84
N GLU A 27 2.06 -1.64 -21.79
CA GLU A 27 1.33 -0.54 -22.43
C GLU A 27 0.11 -0.18 -21.59
N GLY A 28 0.35 0.34 -20.39
CA GLY A 28 -0.71 0.70 -19.46
C GLY A 28 -1.57 1.85 -19.99
N ASP A 29 -2.89 1.65 -19.91
CA ASP A 29 -3.89 2.67 -20.20
C ASP A 29 -5.02 2.54 -19.18
N MET A 30 -5.19 3.59 -18.38
CA MET A 30 -6.18 3.64 -17.33
C MET A 30 -7.61 3.89 -17.86
N GLY A 31 -7.74 4.29 -19.13
CA GLY A 31 -8.98 4.60 -19.83
C GLY A 31 -9.61 5.93 -19.41
N ASP A 32 -10.34 6.55 -20.33
CA ASP A 32 -11.10 7.77 -20.07
C ASP A 32 -12.26 7.53 -19.10
N VAL A 33 -12.45 8.46 -18.17
CA VAL A 33 -13.55 8.40 -17.20
C VAL A 33 -14.91 8.35 -17.91
N GLU A 34 -15.11 9.16 -18.95
CA GLU A 34 -16.37 9.20 -19.71
C GLU A 34 -16.69 7.85 -20.38
N ALA A 35 -15.66 7.13 -20.84
CA ALA A 35 -15.82 5.80 -21.42
C ALA A 35 -16.20 4.76 -20.36
N TRP A 36 -15.63 4.87 -19.15
CA TRP A 36 -16.00 4.00 -18.02
C TRP A 36 -17.44 4.25 -17.57
N GLU A 37 -17.86 5.51 -17.41
CA GLU A 37 -19.22 5.86 -16.98
C GLU A 37 -20.29 5.46 -18.01
N ALA A 38 -19.94 5.36 -19.29
CA ALA A 38 -20.84 4.84 -20.32
C ALA A 38 -21.07 3.31 -20.22
N LEU A 39 -20.15 2.58 -19.59
CA LEU A 39 -20.16 1.11 -19.51
C LEU A 39 -20.57 0.58 -18.13
N GLU A 40 -20.28 1.33 -17.08
CA GLU A 40 -20.48 0.92 -15.69
C GLU A 40 -21.49 1.85 -15.01
N PRO A 41 -22.43 1.34 -14.18
CA PRO A 41 -23.45 2.15 -13.49
C PRO A 41 -22.86 2.88 -12.26
N ASN A 42 -21.82 3.68 -12.51
CA ASN A 42 -21.10 4.41 -11.48
C ASN A 42 -20.54 5.72 -12.05
N LEU A 43 -20.57 6.77 -11.23
CA LEU A 43 -19.94 8.07 -11.50
C LEU A 43 -18.61 8.19 -10.78
N PHE A 44 -17.61 8.77 -11.42
CA PHE A 44 -16.32 9.08 -10.81
C PHE A 44 -16.42 10.41 -10.06
N LEU A 45 -16.35 10.36 -8.73
CA LEU A 45 -16.26 11.56 -7.90
C LEU A 45 -14.84 12.13 -7.88
N ALA A 46 -13.83 11.27 -8.04
CA ALA A 46 -12.44 11.67 -8.14
C ALA A 46 -11.58 10.56 -8.75
N ARG A 47 -10.46 10.96 -9.36
CA ARG A 47 -9.35 10.09 -9.73
C ARG A 47 -8.03 10.81 -9.46
N LYS A 48 -7.18 10.27 -8.58
CA LYS A 48 -6.00 10.97 -8.05
C LYS A 48 -4.83 10.04 -7.80
N ILE A 49 -3.61 10.54 -7.97
CA ILE A 49 -2.42 9.86 -7.45
C ILE A 49 -2.59 9.67 -5.95
N ARG A 50 -2.17 8.50 -5.46
CA ARG A 50 -2.31 8.16 -4.05
C ARG A 50 -0.95 8.11 -3.37
N PRO A 51 -0.71 8.95 -2.34
CA PRO A 51 0.57 8.97 -1.65
C PRO A 51 0.80 7.65 -0.89
N ASN A 52 2.08 7.37 -0.63
CA ASN A 52 2.54 6.22 0.16
C ASN A 52 2.08 4.83 -0.34
N THR A 53 1.63 4.73 -1.60
CA THR A 53 1.39 3.44 -2.24
C THR A 53 2.67 2.83 -2.80
N GLY A 54 3.57 3.66 -3.30
CA GLY A 54 4.91 3.27 -3.75
C GLY A 54 5.83 2.93 -2.58
N GLY A 55 6.58 1.83 -2.72
CA GLY A 55 7.52 1.36 -1.72
C GLY A 55 8.66 2.36 -1.51
N LEU A 56 8.98 2.61 -0.24
CA LEU A 56 10.04 3.56 0.14
C LEU A 56 11.42 2.98 -0.16
N GLY A 57 12.37 3.83 -0.54
CA GLY A 57 13.75 3.44 -0.81
C GLY A 57 14.65 4.65 -1.07
N LYS A 58 15.95 4.42 -1.30
CA LYS A 58 16.82 5.39 -1.99
C LYS A 58 16.15 5.89 -3.26
N ARG A 59 15.60 4.94 -4.02
CA ARG A 59 14.66 5.15 -5.11
C ARG A 59 13.29 4.65 -4.69
N ARG A 60 12.27 5.49 -4.85
CA ARG A 60 10.89 5.17 -4.50
C ARG A 60 10.23 4.36 -5.62
N GLY A 61 9.38 3.39 -5.28
CA GLY A 61 8.49 2.76 -6.24
C GLY A 61 7.42 3.73 -6.73
N GLY A 62 7.00 3.63 -7.99
CA GLY A 62 5.96 4.49 -8.54
C GLY A 62 4.68 4.39 -7.71
N SER A 63 3.99 5.50 -7.52
CA SER A 63 2.72 5.46 -6.79
C SER A 63 1.65 4.80 -7.65
N GLY A 64 0.73 4.13 -6.99
CA GLY A 64 -0.58 3.86 -7.57
C GLY A 64 -1.44 5.13 -7.54
N PHE A 65 -2.69 4.94 -7.88
CA PHE A 65 -3.71 5.98 -7.84
C PHE A 65 -4.98 5.42 -7.22
N GLU A 66 -5.97 6.28 -7.03
CA GLU A 66 -7.27 5.89 -6.52
C GLU A 66 -8.39 6.50 -7.35
N SER A 67 -9.54 5.84 -7.34
CA SER A 67 -10.80 6.40 -7.83
C SER A 67 -11.87 6.31 -6.75
N VAL A 68 -12.61 7.39 -6.54
CA VAL A 68 -13.83 7.36 -5.72
C VAL A 68 -15.02 7.25 -6.65
N ARG A 69 -15.85 6.22 -6.44
CA ARG A 69 -16.97 5.89 -7.32
C ARG A 69 -18.28 5.95 -6.54
N LEU A 70 -19.27 6.65 -7.09
CA LEU A 70 -20.65 6.67 -6.64
C LEU A 70 -21.46 5.69 -7.49
N ILE A 71 -22.17 4.74 -6.89
CA ILE A 71 -23.12 3.92 -7.63
C ILE A 71 -24.28 4.81 -8.09
N TYR A 72 -24.59 4.80 -9.39
CA TYR A 72 -25.58 5.70 -9.97
C TYR A 72 -26.28 5.07 -11.17
N GLY A 73 -27.58 5.30 -11.31
CA GLY A 73 -28.38 4.74 -12.40
C GLY A 73 -28.75 3.26 -12.22
N THR A 74 -28.48 2.68 -11.04
CA THR A 74 -28.90 1.33 -10.67
C THR A 74 -29.10 1.20 -9.16
N ASP A 75 -30.08 0.40 -8.77
CA ASP A 75 -30.33 -0.01 -7.38
C ASP A 75 -29.75 -1.39 -7.04
N SER A 76 -29.05 -2.00 -8.01
CA SER A 76 -28.45 -3.32 -7.86
C SER A 76 -27.12 -3.37 -8.58
N GLN A 77 -26.04 -3.20 -7.81
CA GLN A 77 -24.67 -3.41 -8.27
C GLN A 77 -23.98 -4.43 -7.36
N ILE A 78 -23.17 -5.30 -7.93
CA ILE A 78 -22.35 -6.25 -7.17
C ILE A 78 -20.88 -5.90 -7.40
N ILE A 79 -20.15 -5.66 -6.32
CA ILE A 79 -18.73 -5.31 -6.35
C ILE A 79 -17.90 -6.47 -5.78
N TYR A 80 -16.75 -6.68 -6.41
CA TYR A 80 -15.70 -7.55 -5.93
C TYR A 80 -14.40 -6.75 -5.84
N HIS A 81 -13.56 -7.13 -4.89
CA HIS A 81 -12.17 -6.72 -4.86
C HIS A 81 -11.29 -7.91 -5.24
N GLY A 82 -10.12 -7.65 -5.81
CA GLY A 82 -9.20 -8.68 -6.29
C GLY A 82 -7.75 -8.21 -6.18
N ARG A 83 -7.22 -8.20 -4.96
CA ARG A 83 -5.85 -7.79 -4.63
C ARG A 83 -5.39 -8.43 -3.32
N GLU A 84 -4.10 -8.46 -3.04
CA GLU A 84 -3.59 -8.65 -1.68
C GLU A 84 -4.14 -7.61 -0.68
N GLY A 85 -4.32 -8.01 0.57
CA GLY A 85 -4.69 -7.10 1.66
C GLY A 85 -3.81 -7.24 2.90
N HIS A 86 -3.70 -8.46 3.42
CA HIS A 86 -2.96 -8.73 4.66
C HIS A 86 -1.46 -9.03 4.47
N VAL A 87 -1.01 -9.24 3.24
CA VAL A 87 0.38 -9.64 2.94
C VAL A 87 0.96 -8.79 1.81
N PHE A 88 2.28 -8.59 1.85
CA PHE A 88 3.01 -8.00 0.73
C PHE A 88 3.38 -9.11 -0.25
N PRO A 89 3.02 -9.01 -1.54
CA PRO A 89 3.23 -10.09 -2.51
C PRO A 89 4.70 -10.20 -2.92
N THR A 90 5.44 -9.10 -2.84
CA THR A 90 6.88 -9.04 -3.12
C THR A 90 7.55 -8.02 -2.19
N THR A 91 8.88 -7.96 -2.20
CA THR A 91 9.67 -7.03 -1.38
C THR A 91 10.30 -5.91 -2.22
N GLY A 92 10.80 -4.88 -1.56
CA GLY A 92 11.77 -3.99 -2.20
C GLY A 92 13.13 -4.67 -2.36
N LEU A 93 14.07 -3.97 -3.02
CA LEU A 93 15.39 -4.49 -3.34
C LEU A 93 16.49 -3.71 -2.62
N PHE A 94 17.54 -4.40 -2.16
CA PHE A 94 18.75 -3.79 -1.55
C PHE A 94 18.46 -2.78 -0.42
N GLY A 95 17.49 -3.07 0.45
CA GLY A 95 17.09 -2.20 1.56
C GLY A 95 15.87 -1.33 1.29
N GLY A 96 15.32 -1.40 0.07
CA GLY A 96 14.02 -0.81 -0.25
C GLY A 96 12.86 -1.62 0.35
N TYR A 97 11.74 -0.94 0.56
CA TYR A 97 10.51 -1.49 1.14
C TYR A 97 9.49 -1.86 0.07
N PRO A 98 8.57 -2.81 0.36
CA PRO A 98 7.47 -3.11 -0.55
C PRO A 98 6.51 -1.92 -0.69
N GLY A 99 5.79 -1.85 -1.82
CA GLY A 99 4.62 -0.97 -1.96
C GLY A 99 3.50 -1.37 -1.00
N ALA A 100 2.54 -0.47 -0.79
CA ALA A 100 1.45 -0.68 0.15
C ALA A 100 0.52 -1.84 -0.27
N THR A 101 0.00 -2.57 0.71
CA THR A 101 -1.05 -3.57 0.48
C THR A 101 -2.40 -2.89 0.21
N GLY A 102 -3.37 -3.68 -0.27
CA GLY A 102 -4.73 -3.20 -0.48
C GLY A 102 -5.54 -3.12 0.82
N TYR A 103 -6.58 -2.30 0.78
CA TYR A 103 -7.68 -2.34 1.73
C TYR A 103 -8.96 -1.94 1.00
N ARG A 104 -10.08 -2.37 1.56
CA ARG A 104 -11.41 -2.06 1.07
C ARG A 104 -11.96 -0.88 1.85
N HIS A 105 -12.64 0.02 1.17
CA HIS A 105 -13.49 1.03 1.80
C HIS A 105 -14.74 1.25 0.96
N SER A 106 -15.84 0.68 1.44
CA SER A 106 -17.19 0.85 0.89
C SER A 106 -18.06 1.56 1.92
N ILE A 107 -18.94 2.47 1.50
CA ILE A 107 -19.85 3.20 2.37
C ILE A 107 -21.26 3.01 1.84
N LYS A 108 -22.10 2.35 2.65
CA LYS A 108 -23.46 1.96 2.25
C LYS A 108 -24.53 2.82 2.90
N GLY A 109 -25.65 3.00 2.22
CA GLY A 109 -26.79 3.77 2.70
C GLY A 109 -26.39 5.21 2.99
N THR A 110 -25.74 5.85 2.02
CA THR A 110 -25.13 7.16 2.22
C THR A 110 -26.15 8.30 2.21
N ASP A 111 -25.72 9.49 2.67
CA ASP A 111 -26.48 10.74 2.52
C ASP A 111 -26.16 11.50 1.22
N MET A 112 -25.58 10.84 0.20
CA MET A 112 -25.11 11.50 -1.02
C MET A 112 -26.21 12.25 -1.78
N GLU A 113 -27.42 11.72 -1.85
CA GLU A 113 -28.55 12.42 -2.50
C GLU A 113 -28.78 13.81 -1.86
N LYS A 114 -28.80 13.88 -0.53
CA LYS A 114 -28.95 15.13 0.21
C LYS A 114 -27.75 16.06 0.01
N ARG A 115 -26.54 15.49 -0.04
CA ARG A 115 -25.31 16.26 -0.28
C ARG A 115 -25.29 16.88 -1.67
N ILE A 116 -25.67 16.13 -2.69
CA ILE A 116 -25.75 16.61 -4.07
C ILE A 116 -26.78 17.74 -4.17
N ALA A 117 -28.00 17.52 -3.67
CA ALA A 117 -29.05 18.53 -3.68
C ALA A 117 -28.66 19.81 -2.91
N GLY A 118 -27.99 19.63 -1.77
CA GLY A 118 -27.53 20.72 -0.90
C GLY A 118 -26.17 21.33 -1.31
N LYS A 119 -25.51 20.82 -2.35
CA LYS A 119 -24.14 21.20 -2.74
C LYS A 119 -23.13 21.15 -1.58
N LEU A 120 -23.27 20.12 -0.74
CA LEU A 120 -22.40 19.89 0.40
C LEU A 120 -21.10 19.20 -0.03
N PRO A 121 -20.02 19.30 0.77
CA PRO A 121 -18.81 18.52 0.56
C PRO A 121 -19.11 17.02 0.45
N TYR A 122 -18.41 16.34 -0.44
CA TYR A 122 -18.53 14.90 -0.72
C TYR A 122 -17.12 14.29 -0.86
N PRO A 123 -16.97 12.96 -0.78
CA PRO A 123 -15.64 12.34 -0.77
C PRO A 123 -14.97 12.43 -2.14
N ILE A 124 -13.74 12.95 -2.16
CA ILE A 124 -12.92 13.16 -3.38
C ILE A 124 -11.56 12.45 -3.30
N GLY A 125 -11.42 11.49 -2.41
CA GLY A 125 -10.21 10.70 -2.23
C GLY A 125 -10.02 10.22 -0.79
N ASP A 126 -9.05 9.34 -0.63
CA ASP A 126 -8.59 8.80 0.65
C ASP A 126 -7.07 9.00 0.83
N TYR A 127 -6.65 10.23 0.51
CA TYR A 127 -5.26 10.74 0.54
C TYR A 127 -4.48 10.27 1.77
N ASP A 128 -5.09 10.39 2.94
CA ASP A 128 -4.58 9.84 4.19
C ASP A 128 -5.58 8.85 4.77
N SER A 129 -5.28 7.55 4.67
CA SER A 129 -6.19 6.53 5.18
C SER A 129 -6.40 6.57 6.70
N GLU A 130 -5.49 7.16 7.48
CA GLU A 130 -5.70 7.34 8.92
C GLU A 130 -6.67 8.49 9.19
N ASN A 131 -6.68 9.50 8.32
CA ASN A 131 -7.57 10.67 8.35
C ASN A 131 -8.46 10.71 7.10
N SER A 132 -9.24 9.64 6.94
CA SER A 132 -9.90 9.30 5.68
C SER A 132 -10.88 10.38 5.19
N GLY A 133 -10.63 10.90 3.98
CA GLY A 133 -11.53 11.83 3.29
C GLY A 133 -12.86 11.18 2.91
N MET A 134 -12.87 9.86 2.74
CA MET A 134 -14.06 9.03 2.59
C MET A 134 -14.91 9.06 3.85
N SER A 135 -14.29 8.93 5.03
CA SER A 135 -15.02 8.94 6.32
C SER A 135 -15.48 10.33 6.78
N ALA A 136 -14.79 11.39 6.38
CA ALA A 136 -15.11 12.74 6.82
C ALA A 136 -16.29 13.37 6.06
N ASN A 137 -16.50 12.99 4.80
CA ASN A 137 -17.35 13.75 3.87
C ASN A 137 -18.63 13.04 3.43
N VAL A 138 -18.97 11.89 4.02
CA VAL A 138 -20.24 11.21 3.77
C VAL A 138 -20.64 10.39 4.99
N SER A 139 -21.94 10.32 5.29
CA SER A 139 -22.44 9.41 6.33
C SER A 139 -22.87 8.08 5.71
N GLY A 140 -23.00 7.05 6.54
CA GLY A 140 -23.44 5.73 6.10
C GLY A 140 -22.82 4.62 6.93
N THR A 141 -22.95 3.39 6.47
CA THR A 141 -22.30 2.22 7.07
C THR A 141 -20.96 1.99 6.38
N HIS A 142 -19.86 2.21 7.11
CA HIS A 142 -18.50 2.06 6.60
C HIS A 142 -18.06 0.59 6.71
N LEU A 143 -17.77 -0.02 5.58
CA LEU A 143 -17.11 -1.31 5.49
C LEU A 143 -15.65 -1.08 5.10
N ARG A 144 -14.78 -1.07 6.11
CA ARG A 144 -13.34 -0.84 5.97
C ARG A 144 -12.53 -1.95 6.60
N ASP A 145 -11.82 -2.72 5.78
CA ASP A 145 -10.95 -3.83 6.21
C ASP A 145 -9.90 -4.16 5.15
N GLN A 146 -9.05 -5.16 5.42
CA GLN A 146 -8.05 -5.68 4.48
C GLN A 146 -8.51 -6.97 3.78
N ARG A 147 -9.81 -7.28 3.79
CA ARG A 147 -10.37 -8.48 3.15
C ARG A 147 -10.61 -8.20 1.67
N MET A 148 -9.53 -8.15 0.92
CA MET A 148 -9.52 -7.83 -0.51
C MET A 148 -9.96 -8.98 -1.41
N TYR A 149 -10.23 -10.16 -0.85
CA TYR A 149 -10.99 -11.25 -1.47
C TYR A 149 -12.18 -11.56 -0.59
N HIS A 150 -13.39 -11.40 -1.13
CA HIS A 150 -14.63 -11.58 -0.39
C HIS A 150 -15.76 -12.04 -1.31
N PHE A 151 -16.83 -12.55 -0.69
CA PHE A 151 -18.09 -12.89 -1.35
C PHE A 151 -18.73 -11.66 -2.02
N PRO A 152 -19.65 -11.85 -2.99
CA PRO A 152 -20.34 -10.76 -3.67
C PRO A 152 -20.80 -9.65 -2.70
N ASP A 153 -20.35 -8.42 -2.92
CA ASP A 153 -20.73 -7.28 -2.08
C ASP A 153 -21.82 -6.47 -2.80
N PRO A 154 -23.10 -6.53 -2.35
CA PRO A 154 -24.18 -5.82 -3.01
C PRO A 154 -24.22 -4.34 -2.59
N HIS A 155 -24.38 -3.46 -3.57
CA HIS A 155 -24.49 -2.00 -3.44
C HIS A 155 -25.78 -1.50 -4.09
N ARG A 156 -26.29 -0.39 -3.57
CA ARG A 156 -27.46 0.33 -4.10
C ARG A 156 -27.06 1.68 -4.66
N GLU A 157 -28.01 2.36 -5.30
CA GLU A 157 -27.80 3.72 -5.77
C GLU A 157 -27.34 4.61 -4.61
N TYR A 158 -26.38 5.50 -4.89
CA TYR A 158 -25.72 6.39 -3.95
C TYR A 158 -24.74 5.74 -2.95
N ASP A 159 -24.52 4.42 -2.97
CA ASP A 159 -23.39 3.85 -2.24
C ASP A 159 -22.06 4.34 -2.83
N VAL A 160 -21.04 4.52 -1.98
CA VAL A 160 -19.73 5.04 -2.38
C VAL A 160 -18.66 3.98 -2.18
N THR A 161 -17.80 3.79 -3.17
CA THR A 161 -16.69 2.83 -3.12
C THR A 161 -15.37 3.48 -3.48
N LEU A 162 -14.30 2.97 -2.86
CA LEU A 162 -12.93 3.37 -3.15
C LEU A 162 -12.22 2.25 -3.90
N ASN A 163 -11.68 2.57 -5.07
CA ASN A 163 -10.74 1.70 -5.77
C ASN A 163 -9.32 2.21 -5.51
N VAL A 164 -8.47 1.40 -4.88
CA VAL A 164 -7.06 1.73 -4.61
C VAL A 164 -6.14 0.83 -5.43
N LEU A 165 -5.36 1.44 -6.31
CA LEU A 165 -4.45 0.74 -7.20
C LEU A 165 -3.05 0.64 -6.57
N ALA A 166 -2.33 -0.43 -6.93
CA ALA A 166 -1.03 -0.75 -6.37
C ALA A 166 0.04 0.26 -6.75
N GLY A 167 0.97 0.51 -5.82
CA GLY A 167 2.26 1.11 -6.13
C GLY A 167 3.35 0.05 -6.34
N GLY A 168 4.47 0.47 -6.93
CA GLY A 168 5.64 -0.37 -7.13
C GLY A 168 6.49 -0.49 -5.87
N HIS A 169 7.55 -1.31 -5.92
CA HIS A 169 8.45 -1.53 -4.78
C HIS A 169 9.66 -0.58 -4.79
N GLY A 170 10.20 -0.25 -3.62
CA GLY A 170 11.35 0.63 -3.46
C GLY A 170 12.69 -0.08 -3.65
N LEU A 171 13.75 0.70 -3.85
CA LEU A 171 15.13 0.21 -4.00
C LEU A 171 16.10 1.02 -3.13
N GLY A 172 17.02 0.34 -2.44
CA GLY A 172 18.07 0.97 -1.64
C GLY A 172 17.62 1.46 -0.27
N ASP A 173 18.58 1.69 0.65
CA ASP A 173 18.29 2.26 1.98
C ASP A 173 17.66 3.66 1.85
N LEU A 174 16.56 3.88 2.58
CA LEU A 174 15.82 5.13 2.63
C LEU A 174 16.70 6.33 3.03
N LEU A 175 17.71 6.10 3.88
CA LEU A 175 18.64 7.15 4.34
C LEU A 175 19.61 7.62 3.24
N GLU A 176 19.65 6.93 2.10
CA GLU A 176 20.42 7.34 0.92
C GLU A 176 19.60 8.14 -0.09
N ARG A 177 18.29 8.28 0.09
CA ARG A 177 17.46 9.12 -0.80
C ARG A 177 17.96 10.57 -0.72
N ASP A 178 17.98 11.26 -1.85
CA ASP A 178 18.32 12.68 -1.85
C ASP A 178 17.26 13.48 -1.07
N PRO A 179 17.65 14.34 -0.10
CA PRO A 179 16.68 15.07 0.73
C PRO A 179 15.73 15.97 -0.05
N GLU A 180 16.20 16.62 -1.12
CA GLU A 180 15.34 17.46 -1.97
C GLU A 180 14.33 16.60 -2.73
N SER A 181 14.75 15.43 -3.22
CA SER A 181 13.82 14.46 -3.83
C SER A 181 12.70 14.02 -2.88
N VAL A 182 12.93 14.00 -1.55
CA VAL A 182 11.86 13.74 -0.57
C VAL A 182 10.92 14.93 -0.43
N ALA A 183 11.43 16.16 -0.48
CA ALA A 183 10.58 17.35 -0.50
C ALA A 183 9.74 17.42 -1.77
N ASP A 184 10.32 17.10 -2.93
CA ASP A 184 9.63 16.99 -4.21
C ASP A 184 8.54 15.90 -4.19
N ASP A 185 8.82 14.75 -3.56
CA ASP A 185 7.83 13.69 -3.38
C ASP A 185 6.60 14.16 -2.59
N ILE A 186 6.82 15.01 -1.58
CA ILE A 186 5.75 15.58 -0.74
C ILE A 186 4.95 16.62 -1.52
N ASN A 187 5.65 17.53 -2.21
CA ASN A 187 5.01 18.55 -3.04
C ASN A 187 4.22 17.94 -4.22
N GLY A 188 4.63 16.75 -4.69
CA GLY A 188 3.98 16.00 -5.75
C GLY A 188 2.93 14.97 -5.29
N ASP A 189 2.54 14.98 -4.02
CA ASP A 189 1.53 14.04 -3.45
C ASP A 189 1.89 12.55 -3.60
N TYR A 190 3.18 12.22 -3.66
CA TYR A 190 3.66 10.85 -3.70
C TYR A 190 3.94 10.27 -2.32
N ILE A 191 4.30 11.12 -1.36
CA ILE A 191 4.58 10.78 0.04
C ILE A 191 3.89 11.82 0.93
N LEU A 192 3.19 11.39 1.98
CA LEU A 192 2.66 12.30 2.99
C LEU A 192 3.80 12.90 3.83
N PRO A 193 3.74 14.18 4.23
CA PRO A 193 4.82 14.85 4.97
C PRO A 193 5.35 14.08 6.19
N ARG A 194 4.47 13.39 6.92
CA ARG A 194 4.86 12.61 8.12
C ARG A 194 5.81 11.45 7.83
N PHE A 195 5.85 10.94 6.60
CA PHE A 195 6.75 9.85 6.20
C PHE A 195 8.13 10.36 5.74
N ALA A 196 8.38 11.68 5.73
CA ALA A 196 9.72 12.22 5.52
C ALA A 196 10.73 11.66 6.54
N ASP A 197 10.28 11.42 7.78
CA ASP A 197 11.11 10.87 8.85
C ASP A 197 11.59 9.44 8.54
N CYS A 198 10.86 8.66 7.74
CA CYS A 198 11.33 7.34 7.30
C CYS A 198 12.63 7.43 6.47
N HIS A 199 12.84 8.54 5.77
CA HIS A 199 14.08 8.87 5.05
C HIS A 199 15.11 9.62 5.90
N GLY A 200 14.78 9.88 7.17
CA GLY A 200 15.52 10.77 8.07
C GLY A 200 15.60 12.21 7.56
N VAL A 201 14.68 12.63 6.69
CA VAL A 201 14.66 13.97 6.11
C VAL A 201 13.79 14.87 6.96
N VAL A 202 14.37 15.98 7.41
CA VAL A 202 13.65 17.04 8.11
C VAL A 202 13.15 18.01 7.05
N VAL A 203 11.83 18.17 6.94
CA VAL A 203 11.20 19.08 5.98
C VAL A 203 10.57 20.27 6.69
N LYS A 204 10.55 21.42 6.01
CA LYS A 204 9.90 22.65 6.47
C LYS A 204 8.94 23.14 5.40
N GLN A 205 7.79 23.63 5.83
CA GLN A 205 6.80 24.23 4.95
C GLN A 205 7.02 25.75 4.91
N GLY A 206 7.14 26.31 3.71
CA GLY A 206 7.17 27.74 3.48
C GLY A 206 5.81 28.40 3.64
N GLU A 207 5.76 29.73 3.63
CA GLU A 207 4.50 30.50 3.70
C GLU A 207 3.57 30.23 2.50
N ASP A 208 4.14 29.84 1.36
CA ASP A 208 3.45 29.46 0.13
C ASP A 208 2.92 28.02 0.14
N GLY A 209 3.18 27.26 1.21
CA GLY A 209 2.79 25.87 1.35
C GLY A 209 3.79 24.86 0.78
N THR A 210 4.86 25.32 0.12
CA THR A 210 5.89 24.46 -0.50
C THR A 210 6.78 23.84 0.58
N TRP A 211 7.05 22.53 0.47
CA TRP A 211 7.98 21.82 1.34
C TRP A 211 9.40 21.90 0.81
N THR A 212 10.36 22.09 1.72
CA THR A 212 11.80 22.14 1.44
C THR A 212 12.57 21.31 2.47
N ALA A 213 13.72 20.75 2.09
CA ALA A 213 14.53 19.95 3.00
C ALA A 213 15.49 20.82 3.84
N ASP A 214 15.56 20.56 5.15
CA ASP A 214 16.59 21.11 6.02
C ASP A 214 17.83 20.21 5.96
N ALA A 215 18.86 20.65 5.22
CA ALA A 215 20.09 19.88 5.05
C ALA A 215 20.82 19.59 6.38
N GLN A 216 20.82 20.52 7.35
CA GLN A 216 21.52 20.32 8.62
C GLN A 216 20.70 19.44 9.56
N GLY A 217 19.39 19.68 9.64
CA GLY A 217 18.46 18.84 10.40
C GLY A 217 18.47 17.40 9.90
N THR A 218 18.42 17.21 8.58
CA THR A 218 18.47 15.90 7.92
C THR A 218 19.75 15.14 8.23
N ARG A 219 20.93 15.79 8.19
CA ARG A 219 22.20 15.14 8.57
C ARG A 219 22.16 14.62 9.99
N ARG A 220 21.65 15.43 10.93
CA ARG A 220 21.53 15.04 12.34
C ARG A 220 20.54 13.89 12.51
N ARG A 221 19.34 14.01 11.93
CA ARG A 221 18.29 12.99 12.03
C ARG A 221 18.72 11.66 11.42
N ARG A 222 19.42 11.68 10.28
CA ARG A 222 19.99 10.45 9.69
C ARG A 222 21.05 9.80 10.57
N GLU A 223 21.81 10.57 11.35
CA GLU A 223 22.77 9.99 12.29
C GLU A 223 22.06 9.39 13.51
N GLU A 224 21.06 10.08 14.05
CA GLU A 224 20.19 9.56 15.11
C GLU A 224 19.55 8.23 14.69
N ILE A 225 18.97 8.14 13.49
CA ILE A 225 18.37 6.89 12.99
C ILE A 225 19.41 5.77 12.87
N ARG A 226 20.67 6.07 12.50
CA ARG A 226 21.73 5.04 12.48
C ARG A 226 21.98 4.52 13.90
N GLN A 227 22.09 5.39 14.89
CA GLN A 227 22.27 5.00 16.29
C GLN A 227 21.04 4.24 16.83
N GLU A 228 19.82 4.67 16.50
CA GLU A 228 18.58 3.94 16.84
C GLU A 228 18.55 2.54 16.23
N ARG A 229 18.95 2.41 14.95
CA ARG A 229 19.05 1.11 14.26
C ARG A 229 20.09 0.20 14.92
N LEU A 230 21.25 0.74 15.32
CA LEU A 230 22.28 -0.01 16.05
C LEU A 230 21.83 -0.43 17.45
N ALA A 231 21.15 0.46 18.17
CA ALA A 231 20.67 0.20 19.53
C ALA A 231 19.56 -0.86 19.58
N ARG A 232 18.68 -0.89 18.57
CA ARG A 232 17.56 -1.86 18.50
C ARG A 232 17.94 -3.20 17.88
N CYS A 233 19.00 -3.24 17.07
CA CYS A 233 19.35 -4.48 16.36
C CYS A 233 19.93 -5.51 17.31
N VAL A 234 19.64 -6.77 17.03
CA VAL A 234 20.28 -7.93 17.66
C VAL A 234 21.03 -8.70 16.59
N SER A 235 21.97 -9.55 16.99
CA SER A 235 22.60 -10.46 16.03
C SER A 235 21.55 -11.38 15.42
N VAL A 236 21.75 -11.79 14.17
CA VAL A 236 20.84 -12.75 13.50
C VAL A 236 20.79 -14.07 14.30
N GLU A 237 21.91 -14.48 14.88
CA GLU A 237 21.99 -15.68 15.73
C GLU A 237 21.09 -15.56 16.96
N ASP A 238 21.14 -14.43 17.68
CA ASP A 238 20.29 -14.23 18.87
C ASP A 238 18.81 -14.11 18.50
N TRP A 239 18.50 -13.47 17.37
CA TRP A 239 17.14 -13.45 16.85
C TRP A 239 16.65 -14.86 16.50
N MET A 240 17.45 -15.67 15.78
CA MET A 240 17.09 -17.05 15.46
C MET A 240 16.87 -17.89 16.72
N LYS A 241 17.74 -17.78 17.72
CA LYS A 241 17.55 -18.43 19.03
C LYS A 241 16.23 -18.01 19.69
N SER A 242 15.88 -16.72 19.62
CA SER A 242 14.62 -16.21 20.17
C SER A 242 13.37 -16.75 19.46
N GLN A 243 13.47 -17.07 18.16
CA GLN A 243 12.36 -17.58 17.36
C GLN A 243 12.27 -19.11 17.33
N LYS A 244 13.33 -19.84 17.72
CA LYS A 244 13.41 -21.29 17.58
C LYS A 244 12.24 -22.04 18.22
N SER A 245 11.92 -21.74 19.48
CA SER A 245 10.78 -22.36 20.19
C SER A 245 9.44 -22.12 19.47
N ARG A 246 9.24 -20.90 18.96
CA ARG A 246 8.03 -20.54 18.21
C ARG A 246 7.91 -21.37 16.92
N VAL A 247 9.04 -21.62 16.25
CA VAL A 247 9.10 -22.46 15.04
C VAL A 247 8.86 -23.93 15.37
N GLU A 248 9.56 -24.48 16.37
CA GLU A 248 9.42 -25.86 16.82
C GLU A 248 7.98 -26.21 17.20
N ASN A 249 7.32 -25.30 17.93
CA ASN A 249 5.95 -25.45 18.41
C ASN A 249 4.90 -24.99 17.38
N GLN A 250 5.30 -24.58 16.17
CA GLN A 250 4.41 -24.09 15.12
C GLN A 250 3.44 -22.99 15.60
N GLU A 251 3.94 -22.05 16.41
CA GLU A 251 3.21 -20.92 16.98
C GLU A 251 2.99 -19.82 15.91
N PHE A 252 2.29 -20.21 14.85
CA PHE A 252 1.89 -19.38 13.73
C PHE A 252 0.37 -19.33 13.63
N ILE A 253 -0.15 -18.33 12.91
CA ILE A 253 -1.55 -18.32 12.51
C ILE A 253 -1.82 -19.47 11.53
N GLU A 254 -3.07 -19.95 11.50
CA GLU A 254 -3.48 -21.10 10.69
C GLU A 254 -3.05 -21.01 9.20
N PRO A 255 -3.21 -19.88 8.49
CA PRO A 255 -2.75 -19.79 7.09
C PRO A 255 -1.25 -20.02 6.91
N VAL A 256 -0.43 -19.60 7.88
CA VAL A 256 1.03 -19.78 7.84
C VAL A 256 1.42 -21.22 8.16
N ARG A 257 0.74 -21.88 9.11
CA ARG A 257 0.94 -23.32 9.35
C ARG A 257 0.59 -24.14 8.12
N ASN A 258 -0.57 -23.90 7.53
CA ASN A 258 -1.00 -24.60 6.32
C ASN A 258 0.00 -24.39 5.18
N MET A 259 0.52 -23.18 4.98
CA MET A 259 1.55 -22.91 3.99
C MET A 259 2.81 -23.77 4.20
N TYR A 260 3.33 -23.86 5.42
CA TYR A 260 4.52 -24.66 5.70
C TYR A 260 4.26 -26.17 5.57
N ARG A 261 3.15 -26.67 6.12
CA ARG A 261 2.74 -28.08 5.97
C ARG A 261 2.62 -28.47 4.51
N ASP A 262 1.84 -27.71 3.73
CA ASP A 262 1.61 -28.03 2.33
C ASP A 262 2.92 -27.92 1.51
N SER A 263 3.83 -26.99 1.86
CA SER A 263 5.16 -26.90 1.23
C SER A 263 6.04 -28.11 1.53
N ALA A 264 6.02 -28.60 2.78
CA ALA A 264 6.76 -29.79 3.19
C ALA A 264 6.21 -31.06 2.52
N ASP A 265 4.88 -31.19 2.45
CA ASP A 265 4.20 -32.31 1.81
C ASP A 265 4.50 -32.37 0.31
N LEU A 266 4.55 -31.21 -0.36
CA LEU A 266 4.85 -31.10 -1.79
C LEU A 266 6.33 -31.25 -2.13
N SER A 267 7.23 -30.92 -1.21
CA SER A 267 8.68 -30.86 -1.47
C SER A 267 9.50 -31.33 -0.26
N PRO A 268 9.92 -32.61 -0.24
CA PRO A 268 10.79 -33.13 0.81
C PRO A 268 12.11 -32.36 0.95
N SER A 269 12.72 -31.93 -0.17
CA SER A 269 13.96 -31.16 -0.14
C SER A 269 13.78 -29.78 0.50
N TRP A 270 12.62 -29.13 0.29
CA TRP A 270 12.32 -27.88 0.97
C TRP A 270 12.18 -28.09 2.49
N ASN A 271 11.55 -29.19 2.90
CA ASN A 271 11.40 -29.51 4.32
C ASN A 271 12.76 -29.81 4.97
N ASP A 272 13.64 -30.53 4.29
CA ASP A 272 14.99 -30.82 4.77
C ASP A 272 15.82 -29.54 4.92
N ASP A 273 15.76 -28.62 3.94
CA ASP A 273 16.41 -27.31 4.05
C ASP A 273 15.84 -26.47 5.21
N TYR A 274 14.52 -26.50 5.41
CA TYR A 274 13.86 -25.79 6.52
C TYR A 274 14.29 -26.34 7.89
N LYS A 275 14.31 -27.67 8.05
CA LYS A 275 14.80 -28.34 9.26
C LYS A 275 16.28 -28.02 9.52
N ALA A 276 17.12 -28.09 8.49
CA ALA A 276 18.54 -27.78 8.60
C ALA A 276 18.78 -26.31 8.99
N PHE A 277 18.02 -25.38 8.41
CA PHE A 277 18.12 -23.95 8.70
C PHE A 277 17.77 -23.63 10.17
N TRP A 278 16.72 -24.24 10.72
CA TRP A 278 16.29 -24.03 12.09
C TRP A 278 16.95 -24.99 13.11
N GLY A 279 17.66 -26.01 12.65
CA GLY A 279 18.24 -27.08 13.45
C GLY A 279 17.15 -27.87 14.19
N LEU A 280 16.13 -28.30 13.46
CA LEU A 280 15.00 -29.11 13.94
C LEU A 280 15.33 -30.61 13.81
N ASP A 281 14.67 -31.44 14.61
CA ASP A 281 14.84 -32.90 14.56
C ASP A 281 14.37 -33.47 13.21
N ASP A 282 14.95 -34.60 12.80
CA ASP A 282 14.66 -35.22 11.49
C ASP A 282 13.20 -35.66 11.32
N ASP A 283 12.54 -36.01 12.43
CA ASP A 283 11.13 -36.41 12.52
C ASP A 283 10.17 -35.23 12.72
N TRP A 284 10.68 -33.99 12.84
CA TRP A 284 9.84 -32.81 12.91
C TRP A 284 9.12 -32.56 11.58
N THR A 285 7.84 -32.22 11.68
CA THR A 285 7.00 -31.82 10.53
C THR A 285 6.23 -30.54 10.86
N PRO A 286 6.10 -29.60 9.91
CA PRO A 286 5.34 -28.37 10.07
C PRO A 286 3.81 -28.53 10.12
#